data_AF-R7PVY8-F1
#
_entry.id   AF-R7PVY8-F1
#
_cell.length_a   1.000
_cell.length_b   1.000
_cell.length_c   1.000
_cell.angle_alpha   90.00
_cell.angle_beta   90.00
_cell.angle_gamma   90.00
#
_symmetry.space_group_name_H-M   'P 1'
#
loop_
_entity.id
_entity.type
_entity.pdbx_description
1 polymer ?
#
loop_
_entity_poly.entity_id
_entity_poly.type
_entity_poly.pdbx_seq_one_letter_code
_entity_poly.pdbx_strand_id
1 'polypeptide(L)'
;MTDYMNQYKRNLKAMNNSGKGTPQPGEIWWVSNLNGIKDRPVLILGHTGSTYTFRKCTSQTSTFRQRDTIEDYYDAGLDKATYVDPDRRTIERNRLVRKMGELSEFDREKFGI
;
A
#
# COMPACT_ATOMS: atom_id res chain seq x y z
N MET A 1 19.89 -16.56 8.35
CA MET A 1 20.40 -15.25 7.86
C MET A 1 20.38 -15.12 6.33
N THR A 2 20.28 -16.24 5.60
CA THR A 2 20.24 -16.35 4.13
C THR A 2 18.89 -16.01 3.49
N ASP A 3 17.76 -16.29 4.16
CA ASP A 3 16.42 -16.00 3.61
C ASP A 3 16.11 -14.50 3.50
N TYR A 4 16.55 -13.71 4.48
CA TYR A 4 16.33 -12.26 4.52
C TYR A 4 16.97 -11.55 3.31
N MET A 5 18.19 -11.98 2.94
CA MET A 5 18.92 -11.45 1.78
C MET A 5 18.28 -11.85 0.45
N ASN A 6 17.70 -13.06 0.36
CA ASN A 6 17.00 -13.51 -0.84
C ASN A 6 15.66 -12.80 -1.02
N GLN A 7 14.93 -12.51 0.06
CA GLN A 7 13.69 -11.76 0.02
C GLN A 7 13.92 -10.29 -0.35
N TYR A 8 14.98 -9.66 0.20
CA TYR A 8 15.36 -8.29 -0.16
C TYR A 8 15.68 -8.14 -1.66
N LYS A 9 16.35 -9.13 -2.26
CA LYS A 9 16.64 -9.18 -3.70
C LYS A 9 15.38 -9.37 -4.55
N ARG A 10 14.38 -10.13 -4.09
CA ARG A 10 13.08 -10.25 -4.78
C ARG A 10 12.32 -8.92 -4.78
N ASN A 11 12.32 -8.21 -3.64
CA ASN A 11 11.69 -6.89 -3.52
C ASN A 11 12.35 -5.85 -4.43
N LEU A 12 13.68 -5.87 -4.57
CA LEU A 12 14.42 -5.03 -5.52
C LEU A 12 14.07 -5.35 -6.99
N LYS A 13 13.84 -6.62 -7.33
CA LYS A 13 13.47 -7.03 -8.69
C LYS A 13 12.05 -6.58 -9.05
N ALA A 14 11.12 -6.61 -8.10
CA ALA A 14 9.78 -6.03 -8.27
C ALA A 14 9.82 -4.49 -8.35
N MET A 15 10.76 -3.84 -7.66
CA MET A 15 10.93 -2.37 -7.67
C MET A 15 11.47 -1.81 -8.99
N ASN A 16 12.20 -2.59 -9.80
CA ASN A 16 12.93 -2.07 -10.97
C ASN A 16 12.33 -2.39 -12.34
N ASN A 17 11.34 -3.29 -12.46
CA ASN A 17 10.92 -3.82 -13.77
C ASN A 17 9.51 -3.48 -14.25
N SER A 18 8.75 -2.66 -13.55
CA SER A 18 7.48 -2.15 -14.07
C SER A 18 7.58 -0.65 -14.30
N GLY A 19 7.43 -0.23 -15.57
CA GLY A 19 6.93 1.11 -15.84
C GLY A 19 5.70 1.33 -14.95
N LYS A 20 5.53 2.56 -14.43
CA LYS A 20 4.51 2.95 -13.45
C LYS A 20 3.08 2.62 -13.92
N GLY A 21 2.73 1.33 -13.99
CA GLY A 21 1.50 0.82 -14.55
C GLY A 21 0.31 1.42 -13.82
N THR A 22 -0.88 1.23 -14.38
CA THR A 22 -2.12 1.68 -13.76
C THR A 22 -2.29 0.95 -12.41
N PRO A 23 -2.21 1.66 -11.26
CA PRO A 23 -2.45 1.07 -9.95
C PRO A 23 -3.80 0.35 -9.91
N GLN A 24 -3.83 -0.86 -9.39
CA GLN A 24 -5.03 -1.68 -9.30
C GLN A 24 -5.58 -1.73 -7.87
N PRO A 25 -6.90 -1.93 -7.69
CA PRO A 25 -7.47 -2.23 -6.38
C PRO A 25 -6.70 -3.38 -5.69
N GLY A 26 -6.39 -3.21 -4.41
CA GLY A 26 -5.66 -4.20 -3.61
C GLY A 26 -4.14 -4.01 -3.63
N GLU A 27 -3.61 -3.10 -4.44
CA GLU A 27 -2.18 -2.79 -4.43
C GLU A 27 -1.80 -1.80 -3.32
N ILE A 28 -0.61 -2.00 -2.75
CA ILE A 28 0.03 -1.04 -1.85
C ILE A 28 1.00 -0.19 -2.63
N TRP A 29 0.88 1.12 -2.50
CA TRP A 29 1.72 2.09 -3.19
C TRP A 29 2.39 3.05 -2.23
N TRP A 30 3.65 3.41 -2.51
CA TRP A 30 4.33 4.49 -1.82
C TRP A 30 3.90 5.83 -2.41
N VAL A 31 3.37 6.71 -1.58
CA VAL A 31 3.04 8.09 -1.95
C VAL A 31 4.05 9.04 -1.32
N SER A 32 4.56 9.97 -2.14
CA SER A 32 5.39 11.07 -1.63
C SER A 32 4.52 12.25 -1.18
N ASN A 33 4.89 12.82 -0.04
CA ASN A 33 4.37 14.04 0.52
C ASN A 33 2.83 14.06 0.59
N LEU A 34 2.22 12.98 1.10
CA LEU A 34 0.77 12.85 1.15
C LEU A 34 0.19 13.99 2.01
N ASN A 35 -0.62 14.84 1.40
CA ASN A 35 -1.22 16.05 1.98
C ASN A 35 -0.21 17.03 2.61
N GLY A 36 1.01 17.15 2.07
CA GLY A 36 1.99 18.11 2.59
C GLY A 36 2.69 17.68 3.88
N ILE A 37 2.39 16.48 4.40
CA ILE A 37 2.80 16.08 5.76
C ILE A 37 3.93 15.05 5.73
N LYS A 38 3.75 13.92 5.04
CA LYS A 38 4.74 12.83 5.05
C LYS A 38 4.51 11.83 3.94
N ASP A 39 5.61 11.22 3.48
CA ASP A 39 5.59 10.03 2.65
C ASP A 39 5.03 8.83 3.42
N ARG A 40 4.09 8.10 2.81
CA ARG A 40 3.45 6.94 3.44
C ARG A 40 2.96 5.93 2.39
N PRO A 41 2.84 4.65 2.76
CA PRO A 41 2.12 3.68 1.97
C PRO A 41 0.61 3.98 1.96
N VAL A 42 -0.06 3.61 0.87
CA VAL A 42 -1.51 3.67 0.70
C VAL A 42 -2.03 2.40 0.05
N LEU A 43 -3.24 1.98 0.43
CA LEU A 43 -3.98 0.90 -0.23
C LEU A 43 -4.88 1.50 -1.32
N ILE A 44 -4.71 1.04 -2.55
CA ILE A 44 -5.56 1.45 -3.68
C ILE A 44 -6.89 0.70 -3.63
N LEU A 45 -7.99 1.43 -3.80
CA LEU A 45 -9.35 0.89 -3.85
C LEU A 45 -9.94 0.91 -5.28
N GLY A 46 -9.39 1.74 -6.16
CA GLY A 46 -9.87 1.92 -7.53
C GLY A 46 -9.50 3.30 -8.08
N HIS A 47 -9.95 3.59 -9.29
CA HIS A 47 -9.65 4.87 -9.95
C HIS A 47 -10.74 5.28 -10.93
N THR A 48 -10.73 6.57 -11.28
CA THR A 48 -11.53 7.15 -12.36
C THR A 48 -10.63 8.13 -13.10
N GLY A 49 -10.30 7.84 -14.36
CA GLY A 49 -9.28 8.60 -15.09
C GLY A 49 -7.92 8.55 -14.38
N SER A 50 -7.33 9.73 -14.10
CA SER A 50 -6.06 9.89 -13.39
C SER A 50 -6.19 9.97 -11.86
N THR A 51 -7.42 9.97 -11.33
CA THR A 51 -7.69 10.11 -9.90
C THR A 51 -7.93 8.74 -9.27
N TYR A 52 -7.19 8.44 -8.20
CA TYR A 52 -7.19 7.15 -7.50
C TYR A 52 -7.83 7.29 -6.13
N THR A 53 -8.78 6.42 -5.82
CA THR A 53 -9.35 6.28 -4.49
C THR A 53 -8.46 5.35 -3.67
N PHE A 54 -8.11 5.77 -2.46
CA PHE A 54 -7.20 5.05 -1.58
C PHE A 54 -7.61 5.15 -0.11
N ARG A 55 -7.03 4.26 0.71
CA ARG A 55 -6.99 4.35 2.17
C ARG A 55 -5.55 4.46 2.64
N LYS A 56 -5.32 5.21 3.72
CA LYS A 56 -3.96 5.40 4.24
C LYS A 56 -3.50 4.16 5.01
N CYS A 57 -2.25 3.79 4.84
CA CYS A 57 -1.61 2.80 5.67
C CYS A 57 -0.77 3.49 6.76
N THR A 58 -0.76 2.93 7.97
CA THR A 58 -0.02 3.46 9.12
C THR A 58 0.44 2.34 10.03
N SER A 59 1.63 2.44 10.60
CA SER A 59 2.10 1.50 11.64
C SER A 59 1.64 1.89 13.05
N GLN A 60 0.89 2.98 13.18
CA GLN A 60 0.39 3.45 14.47
C GLN A 60 -1.01 2.91 14.73
N THR A 61 -1.18 2.33 15.92
CA THR A 61 -2.50 2.03 16.47
C THR A 61 -3.27 3.33 16.73
N SER A 62 -4.59 3.23 16.85
CA SER A 62 -5.46 4.37 17.13
C SER A 62 -6.44 3.97 18.22
N THR A 63 -6.56 4.81 19.23
CA THR A 63 -7.56 4.66 20.31
C THR A 63 -8.88 5.35 19.97
N PHE A 64 -8.89 6.24 18.96
CA PHE A 64 -10.05 7.05 18.60
C PHE A 64 -10.96 6.38 17.56
N ARG A 65 -10.36 5.61 16.65
CA ARG A 65 -11.08 4.86 15.61
C ARG A 65 -10.45 3.51 15.37
N GLN A 66 -11.31 2.54 15.09
CA GLN A 66 -10.90 1.20 14.71
C GLN A 66 -10.23 1.24 13.32
N ARG A 67 -9.13 0.51 13.20
CA ARG A 67 -8.40 0.31 11.96
C ARG A 67 -8.13 -1.18 11.83
N ASP A 68 -8.35 -1.70 10.64
CA ASP A 68 -8.05 -3.09 10.34
C ASP A 68 -6.57 -3.25 10.01
N THR A 69 -6.00 -4.36 10.47
CA THR A 69 -4.64 -4.81 10.14
C THR A 69 -4.59 -5.39 8.73
N ILE A 70 -3.45 -5.25 8.07
CA ILE A 70 -3.05 -6.11 6.95
C ILE A 70 -2.36 -7.32 7.58
N GLU A 71 -2.95 -8.50 7.45
CA GLU A 71 -2.41 -9.72 8.08
C GLU A 71 -1.11 -10.14 7.39
N ASP A 72 -1.10 -10.18 6.06
CA ASP A 72 0.05 -10.60 5.26
C ASP A 72 0.90 -9.40 4.81
N TYR A 73 1.29 -8.56 5.77
CA TYR A 73 1.93 -7.28 5.47
C TYR A 73 3.27 -7.40 4.73
N TYR A 74 3.99 -8.52 4.87
CA TYR A 74 5.21 -8.76 4.10
C TYR A 74 4.94 -8.95 2.60
N ASP A 75 3.90 -9.69 2.24
CA ASP A 75 3.50 -9.90 0.85
C ASP A 75 2.92 -8.60 0.25
N ALA A 76 2.29 -7.79 1.09
CA ALA A 76 1.89 -6.42 0.77
C ALA A 76 3.08 -5.43 0.64
N GLY A 77 4.32 -5.90 0.81
CA GLY A 77 5.54 -5.11 0.62
C GLY A 77 5.87 -4.16 1.77
N LEU A 78 5.31 -4.41 2.95
CA LEU A 78 5.51 -3.62 4.18
C LEU A 78 6.53 -4.29 5.09
N ASP A 79 7.22 -3.48 5.89
CA ASP A 79 8.31 -3.92 6.78
C ASP A 79 7.83 -4.30 8.19
N LYS A 80 6.58 -3.98 8.52
CA LYS A 80 5.99 -4.18 9.85
C LYS A 80 4.47 -4.19 9.80
N ALA A 81 3.89 -4.64 10.91
CA ALA A 81 2.45 -4.59 11.15
C ALA A 81 1.89 -3.20 10.81
N THR A 82 0.88 -3.19 9.94
CA THR A 82 0.34 -1.98 9.35
C THR A 82 -1.17 -2.02 9.42
N TYR A 83 -1.74 -0.89 9.79
CA TYR A 83 -3.16 -0.65 9.91
C TYR A 83 -3.64 0.22 8.75
N VAL A 84 -4.86 -0.03 8.30
CA VAL A 84 -5.52 0.73 7.24
C VAL A 84 -6.55 1.68 7.85
N ASP A 85 -6.42 2.95 7.54
CA ASP A 85 -7.37 3.99 7.93
C ASP A 85 -8.69 3.79 7.16
N PRO A 86 -9.86 3.73 7.83
CA PRO A 86 -11.12 3.45 7.14
C PRO A 86 -11.53 4.55 6.13
N ASP A 87 -11.05 5.79 6.35
CA ASP A 87 -11.37 6.95 5.50
C ASP A 87 -10.90 6.74 4.05
N ARG A 88 -11.84 6.80 3.11
CA ARG A 88 -11.53 6.85 1.68
C ARG A 88 -11.11 8.26 1.29
N ARG A 89 -10.06 8.37 0.47
CA ARG A 89 -9.51 9.62 -0.04
C ARG A 89 -9.16 9.48 -1.50
N THR A 90 -8.94 10.59 -2.18
CA THR A 90 -8.53 10.60 -3.59
C THR A 90 -7.17 11.26 -3.78
N ILE A 91 -6.43 10.80 -4.79
CA ILE A 91 -5.13 11.35 -5.15
C ILE A 91 -4.86 11.21 -6.64
N GLU A 92 -4.11 12.17 -7.21
CA GLU A 92 -3.67 12.08 -8.60
C GLU A 92 -2.56 11.04 -8.80
N ARG A 93 -2.59 10.39 -9.98
CA ARG A 93 -1.63 9.35 -10.39
C ARG A 93 -0.17 9.75 -10.21
N ASN A 94 0.16 11.02 -10.47
CA ASN A 94 1.51 11.54 -10.40
C ASN A 94 2.12 11.49 -8.98
N ARG A 95 1.28 11.38 -7.94
CA ARG A 95 1.71 11.26 -6.55
C ARG A 95 2.12 9.83 -6.15
N LEU A 96 1.67 8.83 -6.91
CA LEU A 96 1.97 7.42 -6.69
C LEU A 96 3.35 7.09 -7.26
N VAL A 97 4.33 6.96 -6.36
CA VAL A 97 5.76 6.89 -6.70
C VAL A 97 6.14 5.51 -7.21
N ARG A 98 5.83 4.47 -6.42
CA ARG A 98 6.14 3.06 -6.74
C ARG A 98 5.13 2.10 -6.10
N LYS A 99 4.85 0.97 -6.76
CA LYS A 99 4.19 -0.18 -6.14
C LYS A 99 5.12 -0.75 -5.07
N MET A 100 4.57 -1.13 -3.94
CA MET A 100 5.27 -1.81 -2.85
C MET A 100 4.98 -3.30 -2.86
N GLY A 101 3.71 -3.65 -3.04
CA GLY A 101 3.22 -5.03 -3.06
C GLY A 101 1.71 -5.02 -3.30
N GLU A 102 1.07 -6.12 -2.95
CA GLU A 102 -0.37 -6.30 -3.08
C GLU A 102 -0.91 -7.12 -1.91
N LEU A 103 -2.18 -6.88 -1.57
CA LEU A 103 -2.85 -7.63 -0.52
C LEU A 103 -2.99 -9.11 -0.91
N SER A 104 -2.88 -9.98 0.09
CA SER A 104 -3.28 -11.38 -0.05
C SER A 104 -4.80 -11.49 -0.31
N GLU A 105 -5.25 -12.64 -0.80
CA GLU A 105 -6.69 -12.87 -1.03
C GLU A 105 -7.52 -12.67 0.24
N PHE A 106 -7.01 -13.14 1.39
CA PHE A 106 -7.65 -12.93 2.69
C PHE A 106 -7.82 -11.45 3.03
N ASP A 107 -6.75 -10.66 2.88
CA ASP A 107 -6.83 -9.23 3.15
C ASP A 107 -7.74 -8.51 2.13
N ARG A 108 -7.76 -8.93 0.85
CA ARG A 108 -8.66 -8.37 -0.15
C ARG A 108 -10.13 -8.55 0.23
N GLU A 109 -10.51 -9.76 0.63
CA GLU A 109 -11.87 -10.04 1.15
C GLU A 109 -12.19 -9.17 2.37
N LYS A 110 -11.26 -9.10 3.34
CA LYS A 110 -11.40 -8.27 4.55
C LYS A 110 -11.66 -6.80 4.23
N PHE A 111 -10.98 -6.26 3.21
CA PHE A 111 -11.14 -4.86 2.79
C PHE A 111 -12.25 -4.62 1.76
N GLY A 112 -12.92 -5.68 1.29
CA GLY A 112 -13.99 -5.63 0.29
C GLY A 112 -13.50 -5.24 -1.10
N ILE A 113 -12.37 -5.82 -1.54
CA ILE A 113 -11.67 -5.54 -2.80
C ILE A 113 -11.64 -6.78 -3.70
#